data_AF-A0A4D4K5Q4-F1
#
_entry.id   AF-A0A4D4K5Q4-F1
#
_cell.length_a   1.000
_cell.length_b   1.000
_cell.length_c   1.000
_cell.angle_alpha   90.00
_cell.angle_beta   90.00
_cell.angle_gamma   90.00
#
_symmetry.space_group_name_H-M   'P 1'
#
loop_
_entity.id
_entity.type
_entity.pdbx_description
1 polymer ?
#
loop_
_entity_poly.entity_id
_entity_poly.type
_entity_poly.pdbx_seq_one_letter_code
_entity_poly.pdbx_strand_id
1 'polypeptide(L)' 'MPGWTDDSLAVDGLGGFLAGLGNLDRVDILPFHKLGAHKYDALGIPFPLRDTPAPPPDLTERVREQFREHGLRAL' A
#
# COMPACT_ATOMS: atom_id res chain seq x y z
N MET A 1 -1.83 -3.85 0.78
CA MET A 1 -3.02 -4.67 1.10
C MET A 1 -2.70 -5.54 2.29
N PRO A 2 -3.62 -5.71 3.25
CA PRO A 2 -3.41 -6.56 4.41
C PRO A 2 -3.00 -7.98 4.02
N GLY A 3 -1.86 -8.45 4.54
CA GLY A 3 -1.30 -9.78 4.28
C GLY A 3 -0.55 -9.94 2.95
N TRP A 4 -0.30 -8.87 2.19
CA TRP A 4 0.38 -8.95 0.88
C TRP A 4 1.48 -7.91 0.70
N THR A 5 1.21 -6.64 1.05
CA THR A 5 2.16 -5.54 0.82
C THR A 5 2.32 -4.65 2.05
N ASP A 6 1.97 -5.18 3.21
CA ASP A 6 2.02 -4.54 4.52
C ASP A 6 2.97 -5.26 5.48
N ASP A 7 3.74 -6.23 4.99
CA ASP A 7 4.83 -6.83 5.76
C ASP A 7 5.86 -5.75 6.12
N SER A 8 6.28 -5.69 7.40
CA SER A 8 7.11 -4.57 7.86
C SER A 8 8.50 -4.61 7.23
N LEU A 9 9.11 -5.79 7.10
CA LEU A 9 10.46 -5.94 6.55
C LEU A 9 10.48 -5.59 5.06
N ALA A 10 9.43 -5.98 4.32
CA ALA A 10 9.27 -5.59 2.93
C ALA A 10 9.14 -4.07 2.76
N VAL A 11 8.38 -3.41 3.65
CA VAL A 11 8.22 -1.95 3.64
C VAL A 11 9.54 -1.24 3.97
N ASP A 12 10.28 -1.70 4.99
CA ASP A 12 11.58 -1.13 5.35
C ASP A 12 12.61 -1.32 4.22
N GLY A 13 12.66 -2.51 3.62
CA GLY A 13 13.54 -2.79 2.49
C GLY A 13 13.25 -1.89 1.28
N LEU A 14 11.96 -1.66 1.00
CA LEU A 14 11.55 -0.73 -0.05
C LEU A 14 11.92 0.72 0.30
N GLY A 15 11.72 1.14 1.55
CA GLY A 15 12.11 2.46 2.03
C GLY A 15 13.60 2.73 1.85
N GLY A 16 14.46 1.79 2.24
CA GLY A 16 15.90 1.87 2.05
C GLY A 16 16.32 1.94 0.57
N PHE A 17 15.68 1.15 -0.29
CA PHE A 17 15.93 1.21 -1.73
C PHE A 17 15.55 2.57 -2.34
N LEU A 18 14.34 3.06 -2.02
CA LEU A 18 13.83 4.33 -2.55
C LEU A 18 14.66 5.53 -2.09
N ALA A 19 15.12 5.54 -0.83
CA ALA A 19 16.00 6.58 -0.30
C ALA A 19 17.32 6.70 -1.09
N GLY A 20 17.80 5.61 -1.70
CA GLY A 20 19.02 5.60 -2.52
C GLY A 20 18.87 6.15 -3.93
N LEU A 21 17.64 6.40 -4.43
CA LEU A 21 17.42 6.82 -5.83
C LEU A 21 17.71 8.31 -6.07
N GLY A 22 17.64 9.15 -5.02
CA GLY A 22 18.03 10.56 -5.07
C GLY A 22 17.15 11.49 -5.93
N ASN A 23 16.07 10.98 -6.53
CA ASN A 23 15.20 11.74 -7.45
C ASN A 23 13.69 11.59 -7.14
N LEU A 24 13.34 11.13 -5.94
CA LEU A 24 11.96 11.01 -5.49
C LEU A 24 11.50 12.26 -4.74
N ASP A 25 10.35 12.81 -5.15
CA ASP A 25 9.70 13.92 -4.44
C ASP A 25 8.87 13.43 -3.23
N ARG A 26 8.11 12.33 -3.41
CA ARG A 26 7.28 11.74 -2.36
C ARG A 26 6.85 10.30 -2.66
N VAL A 27 6.33 9.64 -1.63
CA VAL A 27 5.65 8.34 -1.71
C VAL A 27 4.21 8.51 -1.22
N ASP A 28 3.23 8.18 -2.06
CA ASP A 28 1.79 8.23 -1.71
C ASP A 28 1.32 6.82 -1.32
N ILE A 29 0.91 6.61 -0.06
CA ILE A 29 0.50 5.31 0.46
C ILE A 29 -1.01 5.17 0.27
N LEU A 30 -1.40 4.34 -0.69
CA LEU A 30 -2.79 4.14 -1.07
C LEU A 30 -3.41 2.93 -0.37
N PRO A 31 -4.41 3.11 0.52
CA PRO A 31 -5.12 2.00 1.13
C PRO A 31 -5.94 1.26 0.07
N PHE A 32 -5.98 -0.07 0.17
CA PHE A 32 -6.80 -0.85 -0.73
C PHE A 32 -8.28 -0.56 -0.56
N HIS A 33 -8.97 -0.45 -1.69
CA HIS A 33 -10.40 -0.32 -1.78
C HIS A 33 -10.98 -1.28 -2.83
N LYS A 34 -12.24 -1.67 -2.66
CA LYS A 34 -12.97 -2.51 -3.64
C LYS A 34 -13.70 -1.68 -4.71
N LEU A 35 -13.26 -0.43 -4.92
CA LEU A 35 -13.80 0.46 -5.97
C LEU A 35 -13.51 -0.17 -7.35
N GLY A 36 -14.53 -0.83 -7.92
CA GLY A 36 -14.41 -1.58 -9.17
C GLY A 36 -14.96 -2.99 -9.12
N ALA A 37 -15.28 -3.53 -7.93
CA ALA A 37 -15.89 -4.86 -7.80
C ALA A 37 -17.17 -5.01 -8.64
N HIS A 38 -17.99 -3.97 -8.73
CA HIS A 38 -19.19 -3.97 -9.58
C HIS A 38 -18.91 -4.19 -11.09
N LYS A 39 -17.72 -3.82 -11.58
CA LYS A 39 -17.33 -4.06 -12.98
C LYS A 39 -17.07 -5.55 -13.22
N TYR A 40 -16.49 -6.24 -12.24
CA TYR A 40 -16.31 -7.68 -12.27
C TYR A 40 -17.67 -8.39 -12.28
N ASP A 41 -18.59 -7.96 -11.40
CA ASP A 41 -19.96 -8.50 -11.36
C ASP A 41 -20.67 -8.30 -12.72
N ALA A 42 -20.54 -7.12 -13.34
CA ALA A 42 -21.14 -6.82 -14.64
C ALA A 42 -20.60 -7.67 -15.80
N LEU A 43 -19.35 -8.14 -15.71
CA LEU A 43 -18.71 -9.00 -16.70
C LEU A 43 -18.89 -10.49 -16.40
N GLY A 44 -19.52 -10.85 -15.28
CA GLY A 44 -19.61 -12.25 -14.83
C GLY A 44 -18.26 -12.86 -14.46
N ILE A 45 -17.26 -12.03 -14.14
CA ILE A 45 -15.90 -12.46 -13.81
C ILE A 45 -15.75 -12.50 -12.28
N PRO A 46 -15.24 -13.59 -11.68
CA PRO A 46 -14.94 -13.62 -10.25
C PRO A 46 -13.93 -12.54 -9.86
N PHE A 47 -14.23 -11.74 -8.83
CA PHE A 47 -13.27 -10.79 -8.27
C PHE A 47 -12.44 -11.47 -7.16
N PRO A 48 -11.13 -11.74 -7.35
CA PRO A 48 -10.37 -12.56 -6.40
C PRO A 48 -10.19 -11.93 -5.01
N LEU A 49 -10.29 -10.60 -4.91
CA LEU A 49 -10.11 -9.85 -3.67
C LEU A 49 -11.44 -9.47 -3.01
N ARG A 50 -12.53 -10.18 -3.35
CA ARG A 50 -13.89 -9.88 -2.87
C ARG A 50 -13.99 -9.85 -1.36
N ASP A 51 -13.29 -10.75 -0.68
CA ASP A 51 -13.35 -10.88 0.78
C ASP A 51 -12.17 -10.21 1.50
N THR A 52 -11.21 -9.66 0.76
CA THR A 52 -10.05 -8.98 1.36
C THR A 52 -10.49 -7.71 2.09
N PRO A 53 -10.17 -7.52 3.38
CA PRO A 53 -10.55 -6.31 4.10
C PRO A 53 -9.78 -5.09 3.59
N ALA A 54 -10.38 -3.91 3.74
CA ALA A 54 -9.63 -2.66 3.64
C ALA A 54 -8.63 -2.59 4.81
N PRO A 55 -7.41 -2.04 4.59
CA PRO A 55 -6.46 -1.86 5.68
C PRO A 55 -7.04 -0.88 6.72
N PRO A 56 -6.84 -1.12 8.03
CA PRO A 56 -7.20 -0.14 9.03
C PRO A 56 -6.33 1.13 8.89
N PRO A 57 -6.81 2.30 9.35
CA PRO A 57 -6.05 3.55 9.29
C PRO A 57 -4.65 3.42 9.91
N ASP A 58 -4.54 2.78 11.07
CA ASP A 58 -3.28 2.60 11.81
C ASP A 58 -2.23 1.81 11.00
N LEU A 59 -2.66 0.83 10.19
CA LEU A 59 -1.74 0.10 9.33
C LEU A 59 -1.17 1.01 8.23
N THR A 60 -2.02 1.88 7.68
CA THR A 60 -1.63 2.82 6.63
C THR A 60 -0.68 3.87 7.21
N GLU A 61 -0.93 4.34 8.44
CA GLU A 61 -0.03 5.27 9.13
C GLU A 61 1.31 4.64 9.49
N ARG A 62 1.32 3.42 10.04
CA ARG A 62 2.57 2.68 10.30
C ARG A 62 3.44 2.59 9.06
N VAL A 63 2.87 2.25 7.90
CA VAL A 63 3.62 2.19 6.63
C VAL A 63 4.19 3.56 6.24
N ARG A 64 3.44 4.65 6.45
CA ARG A 64 3.93 6.01 6.18
C ARG A 64 5.08 6.37 7.10
N GLU A 65 4.99 6.03 8.38
CA GLU A 65 6.06 6.24 9.36
C GLU A 65 7.33 5.51 8.96
N GLN A 66 7.25 4.23 8.56
CA GLN A 66 8.41 3.48 8.08
C GLN A 66 9.11 4.19 6.91
N PHE A 67 8.37 4.69 5.91
CA PHE A 67 8.97 5.48 4.83
C PHE A 67 9.59 6.80 5.33
N ARG A 68 8.97 7.47 6.30
CA ARG A 68 9.51 8.70 6.90
C ARG A 68 10.79 8.46 7.70
N GLU A 69 10.92 7.30 8.35
CA GLU A 69 12.16 6.87 9.04
C GLU A 69 13.33 6.70 8.06
N HIS A 70 13.04 6.36 6.81
CA HIS A 70 14.02 6.36 5.71
C HIS A 70 14.28 7.75 5.09
N GLY A 71 13.73 8.82 5.65
CA GLY A 71 13.91 10.19 5.17
C GLY A 71 13.03 10.55 3.96
N LEU A 72 12.05 9.72 3.62
CA LEU A 72 11.15 9.96 2.49
C LEU A 72 9.91 10.75 2.94
N ARG A 73 9.43 11.65 2.07
CA ARG A 73 8.14 12.31 2.27
C ARG A 73 7.01 11.33 1.96
N ALA A 74 6.31 10.83 2.98
CA ALA A 74 5.21 9.89 2.83
C ALA A 74 3.83 10.49 3.16
N LEU A 75 2.90 10.40 2.19
CA LEU A 75 1.53 10.92 2.22
C LEU A 75 0.47 9.83 2.05
#